data_AF-A0A7C5K5V4-F1
#
_entry.id   AF-A0A7C5K5V4-F1
#
_cell.length_a   1.000
_cell.length_b   1.000
_cell.length_c   1.000
_cell.angle_alpha   90.00
_cell.angle_beta   90.00
_cell.angle_gamma   90.00
#
_symmetry.space_group_name_H-M   'P 1'
#
loop_
_entity.id
_entity.type
_entity.pdbx_description
1 polymer ?
#
loop_
_entity_poly.entity_id
_entity_poly.type
_entity_poly.pdbx_seq_one_letter_code
_entity_poly.pdbx_strand_id
1 'polypeptide(L)' 'MIAKVRDGHPVKLEGNPDHPFNRGALCARGQASLSRLYLPNRLRTPLMKAADGKFVPVEWETAIARINAELTGN' A
#
# COMPACT_ATOMS: atom_id res chain seq x y z
N MET A 1 10.85 13.10 -1.73
CA MET A 1 11.21 12.17 -0.64
C MET A 1 12.25 11.21 -1.20
N ILE A 2 13.21 10.78 -0.39
CA ILE A 2 14.24 9.80 -0.73
C ILE A 2 14.12 8.65 0.27
N ALA A 3 14.17 7.41 -0.23
CA ALA A 3 14.18 6.22 0.60
C ALA A 3 15.60 5.64 0.68
N LYS A 4 16.08 5.37 1.90
CA LYS A 4 17.28 4.56 2.10
C LYS A 4 16.83 3.10 2.18
N VAL A 5 17.41 2.26 1.33
CA VAL A 5 17.06 0.84 1.17
C VAL A 5 18.24 -0.01 1.60
N ARG A 6 17.97 -1.07 2.37
CA ARG A 6 18.94 -2.10 2.75
C ARG A 6 18.32 -3.46 2.47
N ASP A 7 19.02 -4.33 1.75
CA ASP A 7 18.55 -5.67 1.39
C ASP A 7 17.16 -5.68 0.73
N GLY A 8 16.90 -4.70 -0.14
CA GLY A 8 15.59 -4.52 -0.79
C GLY A 8 14.48 -3.95 0.11
N HIS A 9 14.75 -3.72 1.39
CA HIS A 9 13.80 -3.19 2.36
C HIS A 9 14.07 -1.71 2.66
N PRO A 10 13.09 -0.81 2.49
CA PRO A 10 13.25 0.58 2.90
C PRO A 10 13.42 0.67 4.42
N VAL A 11 14.49 1.31 4.89
CA VAL A 11 14.82 1.45 6.32
C VAL A 11 14.66 2.88 6.83
N LYS A 12 14.66 3.87 5.93
CA LYS A 12 14.45 5.27 6.28
C LYS A 12 13.87 6.08 5.13
N LEU A 13 13.05 7.07 5.47
CA LEU A 13 12.52 8.07 4.52
C LEU A 13 13.01 9.45 4.94
N GLU A 14 13.60 10.20 4.02
CA GLU A 14 14.02 11.59 4.23
C GLU A 14 13.41 12.50 3.14
N GLY A 15 13.29 13.79 3.41
CA GLY A 15 12.87 14.71 2.36
C GLY A 15 13.94 14.79 1.27
N ASN A 16 13.51 15.11 0.04
CA ASN A 16 14.46 15.31 -1.06
C ASN A 16 14.89 16.79 -1.05
N PRO A 17 16.17 17.14 -0.86
CA PRO A 17 16.66 18.51 -0.94
C PRO A 17 16.32 19.22 -2.25
N ASP A 18 16.27 18.46 -3.36
CA ASP A 18 15.99 18.99 -4.69
C ASP A 18 14.48 19.22 -4.94
N HIS A 19 13.63 18.91 -3.97
CA HIS A 19 12.19 19.05 -4.13
C HIS A 19 11.78 20.54 -4.09
N PRO A 20 11.09 21.06 -5.12
CA PRO A 20 10.92 22.50 -5.34
C PRO A 20 10.13 23.20 -4.23
N PHE A 21 9.16 22.50 -3.62
CA PHE A 21 8.25 23.10 -2.64
C PHE A 21 8.75 23.06 -1.20
N ASN A 22 9.43 21.98 -0.81
CA ASN A 22 9.76 21.73 0.60
C ASN A 22 11.26 21.57 0.85
N ARG A 23 12.09 21.56 -0.21
CA ARG A 23 13.56 21.61 -0.15
C ARG A 23 14.17 20.67 0.89
N GLY A 24 13.66 19.44 0.97
CA GLY A 24 14.14 18.43 1.91
C GLY A 24 13.38 18.33 3.24
N ALA A 25 12.41 19.19 3.50
CA ALA A 25 11.55 19.05 4.68
C ALA A 25 10.60 17.85 4.53
N LEU A 26 10.53 17.02 5.56
CA LEU A 26 9.57 15.94 5.68
C LEU A 26 9.04 15.89 7.12
N CYS A 27 7.72 16.01 7.27
CA CYS A 27 7.10 16.04 8.60
C CYS A 27 7.24 14.70 9.33
N ALA A 28 7.04 14.71 10.65
CA ALA A 28 7.14 13.51 11.50
C ALA A 28 6.25 12.35 11.01
N ARG A 29 5.05 12.64 10.49
CA ARG A 29 4.15 11.62 9.92
C ARG A 29 4.73 10.98 8.66
N GLY A 30 5.39 11.78 7.81
CA GLY A 30 6.05 11.29 6.60
C GLY A 30 7.24 10.40 6.94
N GLN A 31 8.06 10.82 7.90
CA GLN A 31 9.18 10.02 8.44
C GLN A 31 8.69 8.69 9.04
N ALA A 32 7.61 8.72 9.82
CA ALA A 32 7.05 7.54 10.49
C ALA A 32 6.23 6.62 9.56
N SER A 33 5.90 7.06 8.34
CA SER A 33 5.01 6.32 7.42
C SER A 33 5.55 4.94 7.03
N LEU A 34 6.87 4.76 7.12
CA LEU A 34 7.56 3.50 6.84
C LEU A 34 7.03 2.32 7.68
N SER A 35 6.65 2.59 8.93
CA SER A 35 6.10 1.58 9.85
C SER A 35 4.89 0.83 9.27
N ARG A 36 4.07 1.50 8.45
CA ARG A 36 2.86 0.93 7.85
C ARG A 36 3.14 -0.20 6.85
N LEU A 37 4.30 -0.18 6.20
CA LEU A 37 4.68 -1.23 5.25
C LEU A 37 4.93 -2.58 5.95
N TYR A 38 5.31 -2.54 7.23
CA TYR A 38 5.73 -3.68 8.04
C TYR A 38 4.69 -4.12 9.07
N LEU A 39 3.50 -3.51 9.08
CA LEU A 39 2.45 -3.92 10.00
C LEU A 39 2.03 -5.39 9.76
N PRO A 40 1.86 -6.19 10.83
CA PRO A 40 1.51 -7.61 10.70
C PRO A 40 0.13 -7.81 10.06
N ASN A 41 -0.80 -6.87 10.27
CA ASN A 41 -2.16 -6.90 9.74
C ASN A 41 -2.31 -6.15 8.39
N ARG A 42 -1.21 -5.82 7.70
CA ARG A 42 -1.27 -5.23 6.37
C ARG A 42 -1.96 -6.21 5.41
N LEU A 43 -2.91 -5.73 4.61
CA LEU A 43 -3.51 -6.51 3.53
C LEU A 43 -2.44 -6.85 2.48
N ARG A 44 -2.18 -8.15 2.28
CA ARG A 44 -1.17 -8.66 1.35
C ARG A 44 -1.76 -9.26 0.07
N THR A 45 -3.03 -9.65 0.12
CA THR A 45 -3.76 -10.31 -0.97
C THR A 45 -5.16 -9.73 -1.07
N PRO A 46 -5.79 -9.74 -2.25
CA PRO A 46 -7.20 -9.41 -2.39
C PRO A 46 -8.07 -10.32 -1.52
N LEU A 47 -9.12 -9.73 -0.95
CA LEU A 47 -10.11 -10.45 -0.14
C LEU A 47 -11.50 -10.26 -0.76
N MET A 48 -12.24 -11.35 -0.87
CA MET A 48 -13.62 -11.36 -1.36
C MET A 48 -14.59 -11.70 -0.23
N LYS A 49 -15.74 -11.04 -0.19
CA LYS A 49 -16.79 -11.35 0.80
C LYS A 49 -17.55 -12.59 0.36
N ALA A 50 -17.51 -13.64 1.19
CA ALA A 50 -18.27 -14.86 1.01
C ALA A 50 -19.75 -14.69 1.40
N ALA A 51 -20.58 -15.68 1.06
CA ALA A 51 -22.01 -15.67 1.36
C ALA A 51 -22.32 -15.63 2.87
N ASP A 52 -21.43 -16.17 3.71
CA ASP A 52 -21.52 -16.10 5.18
C ASP A 52 -21.06 -14.74 5.75
N GLY A 53 -20.69 -13.79 4.88
CA GLY A 53 -20.26 -12.45 5.22
C GLY A 53 -18.79 -12.31 5.58
N LYS A 54 -18.02 -13.40 5.65
CA LYS A 54 -16.58 -13.36 5.95
C LYS A 54 -15.75 -13.01 4.72
N PHE A 55 -14.58 -12.43 4.94
CA PHE A 55 -13.62 -12.16 3.88
C PHE A 55 -12.67 -13.35 3.72
N VAL A 56 -12.55 -13.85 2.49
CA VAL A 56 -11.65 -14.94 2.13
C VAL A 56 -10.63 -14.46 1.09
N PRO A 57 -9.38 -14.93 1.15
CA PRO A 57 -8.37 -14.57 0.15
C PRO A 57 -8.72 -15.13 -1.22
N VAL A 58 -8.48 -14.32 -2.25
CA VAL A 58 -8.65 -14.71 -3.66
C VAL A 58 -7.47 -14.22 -4.49
N GLU A 59 -7.26 -14.86 -5.64
CA GLU A 59 -6.26 -14.42 -6.63
C GLU A 59 -6.65 -13.08 -7.26
N TRP A 60 -5.65 -12.34 -7.75
CA TRP A 60 -5.82 -11.02 -8.33
C TRP A 60 -6.72 -11.03 -9.56
N GLU A 61 -6.56 -12.02 -10.43
CA GLU A 61 -7.35 -12.19 -11.65
C GLU A 61 -8.84 -12.34 -11.31
N THR A 62 -9.17 -13.16 -10.31
CA THR A 62 -10.54 -13.38 -9.84
C THR A 62 -11.13 -12.11 -9.24
N ALA A 63 -10.36 -11.39 -8.40
CA ALA A 63 -10.81 -10.14 -7.79
C ALA A 63 -11.11 -9.07 -8.84
N ILE A 64 -10.21 -8.89 -9.81
CA ILE A 64 -10.36 -7.91 -10.90
C ILE A 64 -11.53 -8.29 -11.81
N ALA A 65 -11.64 -9.57 -12.20
CA ALA A 65 -12.74 -10.06 -13.03
C ALA A 65 -14.09 -9.82 -12.36
N ARG A 66 -14.20 -10.03 -11.04
CA ARG A 66 -15.43 -9.71 -10.30
C ARG A 66 -15.77 -8.23 -10.36
N ILE A 67 -14.79 -7.37 -10.03
CA ILE A 67 -15.02 -5.92 -10.02
C ILE A 67 -15.46 -5.45 -11.41
N ASN A 68 -14.81 -5.95 -12.48
CA ASN A 68 -15.19 -5.63 -13.85
C ASN A 68 -16.64 -6.06 -14.14
N ALA A 69 -17.02 -7.29 -13.80
CA ALA A 69 -18.39 -7.78 -14.03
C ALA A 69 -19.46 -6.92 -13.33
N GLU A 70 -19.17 -6.41 -12.13
CA GLU A 70 -20.08 -5.50 -11.41
C GLU A 70 -20.12 -4.09 -12.02
N LEU A 71 -18.97 -3.59 -12.50
CA LEU A 71 -18.86 -2.26 -13.10
C LEU A 71 -19.46 -2.19 -14.51
N THR A 72 -19.43 -3.29 -15.27
CA THR A 72 -19.94 -3.33 -16.64
C THR A 72 -21.42 -3.75 -16.73
N GLY A 73 -22.09 -4.03 -15.61
CA GLY A 73 -23.42 -4.65 -15.60
C GLY A 73 -23.37 -6.12 -16.04
N ASN A 74 -24.22 -7.07 -15.64
CA ASN A 74 -25.64 -7.00 -15.28
C ASN A 74 -26.43 -5.87 -15.95
#